data_AF-A0A7C3H8R7-F1
#
_entry.id   AF-A0A7C3H8R7-F1
#
_cell.length_a   1.000
_cell.length_b   1.000
_cell.length_c   1.000
_cell.angle_alpha   90.00
_cell.angle_beta   90.00
_cell.angle_gamma   90.00
#
_symmetry.space_group_name_H-M   'P 1'
#
loop_
_entity.id
_entity.type
_entity.pdbx_description
1 polymer ?
#
loop_
_entity_poly.entity_id
_entity_poly.type
_entity_poly.pdbx_seq_one_letter_code
_entity_poly.pdbx_strand_id
1 'polypeptide(L)'
;MSTIVTEAQTAANQVSTVSTNAVAGAANAQAVADAASSAVATASAPGPVAAAAAQAIADAASAEVTVTAQEAADTAAAAVTQAANDAANAAAPVTRARLSVGGLMLEAASEGVWGNQLRVRVDHDVAEADLFNLSIRDGVSGDIEVIRNLSVATDHPRRVDNVLANSSMLLRTFGSLPGTRPAASPNPTPGTDPFAPATSTGVSVMASDGNTLTAADYLGNETRKEGLYALEDADIFNLLCIPPYTETTDVENSVWAAAAAYCEKRRAMLLVDSPSSWNTPALAISGINSGVGTRSRNAALFFPRLRQPNLLRDNQMETFAASGAIAGTIARTDSERGIWKAPAGLDASLRGVPQLAVPLTDAENGQLNPLGINCLRSIPPAGRIIWGARTLQGDDRLASEWKYIPVRRTALYIEESLYRGLKWVVFEPND
;
A
#
# COMPACT_ATOMS: atom_id res chain seq x y z
N MET A 1 21.99 -15.51 1.49
CA MET A 1 21.36 -15.19 2.79
C MET A 1 22.48 -14.90 3.78
N SER A 2 22.63 -13.64 4.18
CA SER A 2 23.76 -13.11 4.98
C SER A 2 23.70 -13.59 6.44
N THR A 3 24.87 -13.73 7.09
CA THR A 3 25.06 -14.08 8.52
C THR A 3 24.14 -13.27 9.46
N ILE A 4 23.83 -12.03 9.09
CA ILE A 4 22.91 -11.14 9.82
C ILE A 4 21.47 -11.70 9.89
N VAL A 5 21.01 -12.37 8.82
CA VAL A 5 19.68 -12.99 8.75
C VAL A 5 19.59 -14.18 9.70
N THR A 6 20.66 -14.96 9.82
CA THR A 6 20.74 -16.10 10.74
C THR A 6 20.76 -15.63 12.20
N GLU A 7 21.45 -14.53 12.50
CA GLU A 7 21.52 -13.95 13.85
C GLU A 7 20.17 -13.36 14.29
N ALA A 8 19.49 -12.61 13.41
CA ALA A 8 18.16 -12.06 13.69
C ALA A 8 17.10 -13.14 13.90
N GLN A 9 17.08 -14.18 13.05
CA GLN A 9 16.16 -15.32 13.20
C GLN A 9 16.46 -16.13 14.47
N THR A 10 17.74 -16.29 14.82
CA THR A 10 18.13 -16.98 16.06
C THR A 10 17.65 -16.21 17.29
N ALA A 11 17.78 -14.88 17.29
CA ALA A 11 17.27 -14.02 18.37
C ALA A 11 15.74 -14.07 18.48
N ALA A 12 15.01 -13.99 17.37
CA ALA A 12 13.55 -14.12 17.36
C ALA A 12 13.08 -15.50 17.88
N ASN A 13 13.76 -16.57 17.47
CA ASN A 13 13.47 -17.92 17.95
C ASN A 13 13.78 -18.10 19.45
N GLN A 14 14.83 -17.45 19.96
CA GLN A 14 15.16 -17.45 21.40
C GLN A 14 14.10 -16.71 22.21
N VAL A 15 13.64 -15.53 21.76
CA VAL A 15 12.54 -14.79 22.41
C VAL A 15 11.26 -15.62 22.40
N SER A 16 10.88 -16.20 21.25
CA SER A 16 9.73 -17.09 21.14
C SER A 16 9.83 -18.28 22.10
N THR A 17 10.98 -18.94 22.17
CA THR A 17 11.20 -20.09 23.08
C THR A 17 11.12 -19.69 24.55
N VAL A 18 11.72 -18.56 24.94
CA VAL A 18 11.68 -18.04 26.32
C VAL A 18 10.26 -17.66 26.71
N SER A 19 9.52 -16.99 25.82
CA SER A 19 8.12 -16.62 26.05
C SER A 19 7.20 -17.85 26.12
N THR A 20 7.34 -18.84 25.23
CA THR A 20 6.58 -20.10 25.29
C THR A 20 6.86 -20.87 26.57
N ASN A 21 8.11 -20.94 27.01
CA ASN A 21 8.50 -21.61 28.26
C ASN A 21 8.01 -20.85 29.51
N ALA A 22 7.95 -19.52 29.47
CA ALA A 22 7.41 -18.69 30.55
C ALA A 22 5.89 -18.89 30.70
N VAL A 23 5.16 -19.04 29.60
CA VAL A 23 3.71 -19.32 29.59
C VAL A 23 3.41 -20.72 30.14
N ALA A 24 4.27 -21.71 29.86
CA ALA A 24 4.10 -23.08 30.35
C ALA A 24 4.23 -23.25 31.88
N GLY A 25 4.71 -22.22 32.60
CA GLY A 25 4.90 -22.24 34.06
C GLY A 25 4.14 -21.17 34.86
N ALA A 26 3.30 -20.36 34.21
CA ALA A 26 2.67 -19.22 34.87
C ALA A 26 1.36 -19.61 35.59
N ALA A 27 1.21 -19.17 36.84
CA ALA A 27 0.03 -19.47 37.67
C ALA A 27 -1.19 -18.58 37.36
N ASN A 28 -1.00 -17.43 36.71
CA ASN A 28 -2.05 -16.47 36.34
C ASN A 28 -1.56 -15.47 35.26
N ALA A 29 -2.47 -14.64 34.74
CA ALA A 29 -2.20 -13.64 33.70
C ALA A 29 -1.13 -12.60 34.11
N GLN A 30 -1.06 -12.23 35.40
CA GLN A 30 -0.04 -11.31 35.90
C GLN A 30 1.36 -11.93 35.84
N ALA A 31 1.50 -13.22 36.15
CA ALA A 31 2.78 -13.93 36.03
C ALA A 31 3.25 -14.04 34.58
N VAL A 32 2.33 -14.11 33.61
CA VAL A 32 2.65 -14.03 32.17
C VAL A 32 3.14 -12.62 31.81
N ALA A 33 2.46 -11.57 32.27
CA ALA A 33 2.84 -10.18 32.03
C ALA A 33 4.23 -9.83 32.63
N ASP A 34 4.51 -10.29 33.85
CA ASP A 34 5.77 -10.05 34.56
C ASP A 34 6.94 -10.82 33.91
N ALA A 35 6.69 -12.05 33.45
CA ALA A 35 7.70 -12.85 32.74
C ALA A 35 7.98 -12.30 31.34
N ALA A 36 6.95 -11.84 30.63
CA ALA A 36 7.11 -11.13 29.36
C ALA A 36 7.94 -9.86 29.55
N SER A 37 7.59 -9.02 30.52
CA SER A 37 8.32 -7.79 30.91
C SER A 37 9.80 -8.06 31.26
N SER A 38 10.06 -9.17 31.95
CA SER A 38 11.43 -9.60 32.30
C SER A 38 12.23 -10.09 31.09
N ALA A 39 11.57 -10.75 30.12
CA ALA A 39 12.16 -11.12 28.84
C ALA A 39 12.51 -9.89 27.99
N VAL A 40 11.67 -8.82 28.03
CA VAL A 40 11.98 -7.53 27.38
C VAL A 40 13.27 -6.91 27.95
N ALA A 41 13.40 -6.90 29.28
CA ALA A 41 14.56 -6.32 29.96
C ALA A 41 15.86 -7.08 29.66
N THR A 42 15.79 -8.39 29.48
CA THR A 42 16.95 -9.22 29.09
C THR A 42 17.23 -9.16 27.58
N ALA A 43 16.22 -8.88 26.74
CA ALA A 43 16.36 -8.65 25.31
C ALA A 43 16.94 -7.27 24.94
N SER A 44 17.47 -6.50 25.90
CA SER A 44 18.19 -5.22 25.68
C SER A 44 19.41 -5.34 24.75
N ALA A 45 19.79 -6.56 24.34
CA ALA A 45 20.45 -6.82 23.06
C ALA A 45 19.66 -7.96 22.38
N PRO A 46 18.74 -7.68 21.42
CA PRO A 46 19.05 -7.09 20.11
C PRO A 46 17.94 -6.17 19.53
N GLY A 47 18.18 -4.86 19.42
CA GLY A 47 17.49 -3.94 18.50
C GLY A 47 16.01 -3.56 18.77
N PRO A 48 15.49 -2.51 18.09
CA PRO A 48 14.15 -1.95 18.30
C PRO A 48 13.00 -2.92 18.01
N VAL A 49 13.28 -3.97 17.26
CA VAL A 49 12.32 -5.01 16.86
C VAL A 49 11.95 -5.93 18.02
N ALA A 50 12.91 -6.34 18.86
CA ALA A 50 12.64 -7.15 20.04
C ALA A 50 11.82 -6.38 21.09
N ALA A 51 12.03 -5.05 21.19
CA ALA A 51 11.28 -4.16 22.07
C ALA A 51 9.82 -3.97 21.62
N ALA A 52 9.55 -3.91 20.31
CA ALA A 52 8.19 -3.79 19.78
C ALA A 52 7.37 -5.08 20.02
N ALA A 53 7.96 -6.26 19.79
CA ALA A 53 7.31 -7.54 20.04
C ALA A 53 6.98 -7.73 21.54
N ALA A 54 7.93 -7.36 22.38
CA ALA A 54 7.80 -7.29 23.83
C ALA A 54 6.63 -6.41 24.32
N GLN A 55 6.50 -5.20 23.76
CA GLN A 55 5.45 -4.26 24.14
C GLN A 55 4.06 -4.77 23.75
N ALA A 56 3.92 -5.38 22.56
CA ALA A 56 2.65 -5.97 22.12
C ALA A 56 2.17 -7.10 23.06
N ILE A 57 3.09 -7.85 23.67
CA ILE A 57 2.78 -8.89 24.66
C ILE A 57 2.30 -8.27 25.99
N ALA A 58 2.95 -7.19 26.44
CA ALA A 58 2.54 -6.47 27.64
C ALA A 58 1.13 -5.85 27.47
N ASP A 59 0.85 -5.30 26.29
CA ASP A 59 -0.46 -4.73 25.96
C ASP A 59 -1.55 -5.81 25.92
N ALA A 60 -1.28 -6.96 25.29
CA ALA A 60 -2.22 -8.08 25.24
C ALA A 60 -2.51 -8.69 26.62
N ALA A 61 -1.52 -8.74 27.52
CA ALA A 61 -1.70 -9.23 28.89
C ALA A 61 -2.49 -8.26 29.78
N SER A 62 -2.55 -6.98 29.41
CA SER A 62 -3.28 -5.93 30.13
C SER A 62 -4.74 -5.76 29.69
N ALA A 63 -5.15 -6.41 28.61
CA ALA A 63 -6.54 -6.40 28.15
C ALA A 63 -7.41 -7.32 29.03
N GLU A 64 -8.14 -6.72 29.97
CA GLU A 64 -9.09 -7.42 30.86
C GLU A 64 -10.14 -8.22 30.07
N VAL A 65 -10.08 -9.56 30.13
CA VAL A 65 -11.23 -10.44 29.88
C VAL A 65 -11.17 -11.64 30.83
N THR A 66 -12.31 -12.00 31.42
CA THR A 66 -12.59 -13.28 32.08
C THR A 66 -12.41 -14.44 31.10
N VAL A 67 -11.18 -14.89 30.92
CA VAL A 67 -10.80 -16.11 30.19
C VAL A 67 -10.08 -17.04 31.16
N THR A 68 -10.21 -18.34 30.95
CA THR A 68 -9.47 -19.33 31.75
C THR A 68 -7.96 -19.14 31.56
N ALA A 69 -7.14 -19.58 32.52
CA ALA A 69 -5.69 -19.47 32.42
C ALA A 69 -5.12 -20.09 31.12
N GLN A 70 -5.79 -21.12 30.59
CA GLN A 70 -5.44 -21.75 29.32
C GLN A 70 -5.78 -20.88 28.10
N GLU A 71 -6.96 -20.27 28.06
CA GLU A 71 -7.36 -19.39 26.93
C GLU A 71 -6.53 -18.10 26.88
N ALA A 72 -6.15 -17.56 28.04
CA ALA A 72 -5.21 -16.45 28.13
C ALA A 72 -3.81 -16.87 27.65
N ALA A 73 -3.35 -18.07 28.03
CA ALA A 73 -2.07 -18.64 27.59
C ALA A 73 -2.03 -18.89 26.07
N ASP A 74 -3.10 -19.45 25.49
CA ASP A 74 -3.19 -19.73 24.05
C ASP A 74 -3.24 -18.43 23.22
N THR A 75 -3.98 -17.42 23.71
CA THR A 75 -4.04 -16.08 23.09
C THR A 75 -2.69 -15.37 23.15
N ALA A 76 -2.00 -15.43 24.30
CA ALA A 76 -0.67 -14.88 24.47
C ALA A 76 0.35 -15.60 23.58
N ALA A 77 0.30 -16.94 23.50
CA ALA A 77 1.19 -17.73 22.64
C ALA A 77 0.99 -17.40 21.14
N ALA A 78 -0.25 -17.18 20.70
CA ALA A 78 -0.55 -16.73 19.35
C ALA A 78 -0.02 -15.31 19.08
N ALA A 79 -0.20 -14.38 20.02
CA ALA A 79 0.31 -13.01 19.92
C ALA A 79 1.85 -12.94 19.89
N VAL A 80 2.53 -13.72 20.74
CA VAL A 80 4.00 -13.86 20.75
C VAL A 80 4.50 -14.42 19.41
N THR A 81 3.84 -15.45 18.91
CA THR A 81 4.21 -16.06 17.63
C THR A 81 4.04 -15.07 16.48
N GLN A 82 2.95 -14.31 16.48
CA GLN A 82 2.72 -13.25 15.51
C GLN A 82 3.78 -12.15 15.59
N ALA A 83 4.06 -11.64 16.80
CA ALA A 83 5.04 -10.58 16.99
C ALA A 83 6.49 -11.00 16.64
N ALA A 84 6.86 -12.25 16.94
CA ALA A 84 8.15 -12.81 16.54
C ALA A 84 8.27 -12.98 15.01
N ASN A 85 7.16 -13.35 14.36
CA ASN A 85 7.11 -13.43 12.90
C ASN A 85 7.19 -12.03 12.26
N ASP A 86 6.47 -11.05 12.80
CA ASP A 86 6.51 -9.66 12.32
C ASP A 86 7.93 -9.08 12.46
N ALA A 87 8.59 -9.39 13.57
CA ALA A 87 9.99 -9.06 13.83
C ALA A 87 10.97 -9.68 12.83
N ALA A 88 10.84 -10.99 12.59
CA ALA A 88 11.67 -11.71 11.62
C ALA A 88 11.45 -11.17 10.18
N ASN A 89 10.20 -10.86 9.85
CA ASN A 89 9.82 -10.29 8.56
C ASN A 89 10.35 -8.86 8.35
N ALA A 90 10.49 -8.06 9.41
CA ALA A 90 11.12 -6.74 9.32
C ALA A 90 12.64 -6.83 9.05
N ALA A 91 13.30 -7.89 9.53
CA ALA A 91 14.75 -8.10 9.34
C ALA A 91 15.11 -8.69 7.97
N ALA A 92 14.22 -9.48 7.36
CA ALA A 92 14.36 -10.03 6.02
C ALA A 92 12.96 -10.21 5.40
N PRO A 93 12.42 -9.20 4.69
CA PRO A 93 11.05 -9.24 4.20
C PRO A 93 10.87 -10.39 3.22
N VAL A 94 10.18 -11.42 3.67
CA VAL A 94 9.60 -12.42 2.79
C VAL A 94 8.43 -11.73 2.11
N THR A 95 8.48 -11.58 0.79
CA THR A 95 7.44 -10.83 0.09
C THR A 95 6.17 -11.64 -0.12
N ARG A 96 6.25 -12.99 -0.13
CA ARG A 96 5.09 -13.89 -0.32
C ARG A 96 4.95 -14.91 0.81
N ALA A 97 3.75 -15.05 1.35
CA ALA A 97 3.44 -16.08 2.34
C ALA A 97 3.63 -17.48 1.74
N ARG A 98 4.17 -18.43 2.51
CA ARG A 98 4.42 -19.81 2.06
C ARG A 98 3.88 -20.85 3.01
N LEU A 99 3.44 -21.97 2.45
CA LEU A 99 2.96 -23.15 3.17
C LEU A 99 3.35 -24.44 2.44
N SER A 100 3.32 -25.55 3.15
CA SER A 100 3.56 -26.88 2.57
C SER A 100 2.47 -27.85 3.00
N VAL A 101 1.66 -28.33 2.06
CA VAL A 101 0.56 -29.25 2.31
C VAL A 101 0.86 -30.62 1.68
N GLY A 102 1.01 -31.66 2.51
CA GLY A 102 1.29 -33.01 2.02
C GLY A 102 2.55 -33.13 1.14
N GLY A 103 3.54 -32.26 1.34
CA GLY A 103 4.78 -32.19 0.53
C GLY A 103 4.70 -31.25 -0.69
N LEU A 104 3.52 -30.69 -1.00
CA LEU A 104 3.35 -29.67 -2.03
C LEU A 104 3.69 -28.29 -1.47
N MET A 105 4.74 -27.66 -2.01
CA MET A 105 5.19 -26.33 -1.65
C MET A 105 4.39 -25.24 -2.39
N LEU A 106 3.70 -24.38 -1.64
CA LEU A 106 2.79 -23.36 -2.15
C LEU A 106 3.13 -21.98 -1.58
N GLU A 107 3.03 -20.95 -2.41
CA GLU A 107 3.19 -19.55 -2.01
C GLU A 107 2.02 -18.68 -2.49
N ALA A 108 1.79 -17.56 -1.81
CA ALA A 108 0.77 -16.59 -2.18
C ALA A 108 0.97 -16.09 -3.62
N ALA A 109 -0.14 -15.91 -4.35
CA ALA A 109 -0.09 -15.47 -5.75
C ALA A 109 0.49 -14.06 -5.93
N SER A 110 0.37 -13.23 -4.90
CA SER A 110 0.84 -11.85 -4.85
C SER A 110 1.56 -11.60 -3.52
N GLU A 111 2.40 -10.58 -3.51
CA GLU A 111 3.14 -10.18 -2.33
C GLU A 111 2.23 -9.53 -1.27
N GLY A 112 2.66 -9.54 -0.01
CA GLY A 112 2.02 -8.83 1.10
C GLY A 112 1.36 -9.72 2.16
N VAL A 113 1.04 -9.10 3.29
CA VAL A 113 0.54 -9.75 4.51
C VAL A 113 -0.83 -10.40 4.34
N TRP A 114 -1.59 -10.05 3.29
CA TRP A 114 -2.87 -10.68 2.97
C TRP A 114 -2.74 -12.21 2.90
N GLY A 115 -1.62 -12.69 2.35
CA GLY A 115 -1.37 -14.12 2.15
C GLY A 115 -1.21 -14.89 3.47
N ASN A 116 -0.97 -14.20 4.58
CA ASN A 116 -0.69 -14.81 5.89
C ASN A 116 -1.87 -15.58 6.48
N GLN A 117 -3.09 -15.27 6.04
CA GLN A 117 -4.29 -15.97 6.48
C GLN A 117 -4.76 -17.06 5.52
N LEU A 118 -3.94 -17.42 4.53
CA LEU A 118 -4.27 -18.50 3.60
C LEU A 118 -4.27 -19.85 4.32
N ARG A 119 -5.32 -20.63 4.05
CA ARG A 119 -5.45 -22.01 4.51
C ARG A 119 -5.78 -22.93 3.35
N VAL A 120 -5.18 -24.11 3.34
CA VAL A 120 -5.25 -25.05 2.24
C VAL A 120 -5.69 -26.42 2.73
N ARG A 121 -6.54 -27.06 1.93
CA ARG A 121 -6.92 -28.46 2.09
C ARG A 121 -6.66 -29.23 0.82
N VAL A 122 -6.23 -30.47 0.99
CA VAL A 122 -6.17 -31.48 -0.06
C VAL A 122 -7.22 -32.53 0.23
N ASP A 123 -8.01 -32.89 -0.77
CA ASP A 123 -8.88 -34.06 -0.71
C ASP A 123 -8.64 -34.96 -1.93
N HIS A 124 -8.99 -36.24 -1.77
CA HIS A 124 -8.84 -37.26 -2.79
C HIS A 124 -10.20 -37.73 -3.32
N ASP A 125 -11.23 -36.86 -3.28
CA ASP A 125 -12.54 -37.15 -3.87
C ASP A 125 -12.47 -36.97 -5.40
N VAL A 126 -11.78 -37.92 -6.02
CA VAL A 126 -11.46 -37.97 -7.45
C VAL A 126 -11.52 -39.42 -7.94
N ALA A 127 -11.71 -39.58 -9.25
CA ALA A 127 -11.81 -40.91 -9.86
C ALA A 127 -10.46 -41.64 -9.98
N GLU A 128 -9.36 -40.89 -10.15
CA GLU A 128 -8.03 -41.43 -10.45
C GLU A 128 -7.07 -41.29 -9.26
N ALA A 129 -6.21 -42.29 -9.05
CA ALA A 129 -5.39 -42.40 -7.84
C ALA A 129 -4.20 -41.43 -7.78
N ASP A 130 -3.82 -40.80 -8.89
CA ASP A 130 -2.78 -39.78 -8.97
C ASP A 130 -3.35 -38.35 -8.87
N LEU A 131 -4.67 -38.21 -8.99
CA LEU A 131 -5.36 -36.92 -8.90
C LEU A 131 -5.68 -36.53 -7.45
N PHE A 132 -5.82 -35.24 -7.22
CA PHE A 132 -6.32 -34.66 -5.97
C PHE A 132 -7.04 -33.34 -6.24
N ASN A 133 -7.84 -32.87 -5.28
CA ASN A 133 -8.43 -31.54 -5.31
C ASN A 133 -7.71 -30.65 -4.29
N LEU A 134 -7.60 -29.36 -4.59
CA LEU A 134 -7.03 -28.35 -3.73
C LEU A 134 -8.11 -27.32 -3.42
N SER A 135 -8.44 -27.16 -2.13
CA SER A 135 -9.34 -26.10 -1.67
C SER A 135 -8.54 -25.09 -0.86
N ILE A 136 -8.69 -23.81 -1.18
CA ILE A 136 -7.90 -22.70 -0.64
C ILE A 136 -8.90 -21.69 -0.05
N ARG A 137 -8.63 -21.19 1.15
CA ARG A 137 -9.41 -20.12 1.76
C ARG A 137 -8.51 -18.95 2.09
N ASP A 138 -8.94 -17.75 1.71
CA ASP A 138 -8.41 -16.51 2.26
C ASP A 138 -9.15 -16.19 3.57
N GLY A 139 -8.42 -16.13 4.68
CA GLY A 139 -8.98 -15.78 5.98
C GLY A 139 -9.39 -14.31 6.11
N VAL A 140 -8.87 -13.42 5.25
CA VAL A 140 -9.20 -11.98 5.29
C VAL A 140 -10.53 -11.72 4.59
N SER A 141 -10.66 -12.10 3.32
CA SER A 141 -11.90 -11.89 2.55
C SER A 141 -12.98 -12.95 2.83
N GLY A 142 -12.58 -14.15 3.25
CA GLY A 142 -13.45 -15.32 3.32
C GLY A 142 -13.61 -16.05 1.98
N ASP A 143 -12.95 -15.60 0.91
CA ASP A 143 -13.03 -16.21 -0.41
C ASP A 143 -12.46 -17.64 -0.41
N ILE A 144 -13.14 -18.53 -1.13
CA ILE A 144 -12.73 -19.93 -1.26
C ILE A 144 -12.53 -20.27 -2.73
N GLU A 145 -11.34 -20.76 -3.06
CA GLU A 145 -10.98 -21.28 -4.38
C GLU A 145 -10.86 -22.80 -4.32
N VAL A 146 -11.60 -23.52 -5.18
CA VAL A 146 -11.52 -24.99 -5.27
C VAL A 146 -11.07 -25.39 -6.66
N ILE A 147 -9.91 -26.04 -6.73
CA ILE A 147 -9.31 -26.50 -7.97
C ILE A 147 -9.31 -28.02 -7.96
N ARG A 148 -10.01 -28.60 -8.94
CA ARG A 148 -10.25 -30.05 -8.97
C ARG A 148 -9.26 -30.78 -9.87
N ASN A 149 -9.08 -32.07 -9.62
CA ASN A 149 -8.38 -33.00 -10.51
C ASN A 149 -6.96 -32.54 -10.89
N LEU A 150 -6.19 -32.09 -9.90
CA LEU A 150 -4.78 -31.72 -10.04
C LEU A 150 -3.90 -32.97 -9.97
N SER A 151 -2.76 -32.92 -10.66
CA SER A 151 -1.73 -33.97 -10.59
C SER A 151 -0.35 -33.35 -10.35
N VAL A 152 0.57 -34.12 -9.76
CA VAL A 152 1.99 -33.74 -9.63
C VAL A 152 2.87 -34.43 -10.69
N ALA A 153 2.28 -35.29 -11.53
CA ALA A 153 3.04 -36.00 -12.56
C ALA A 153 3.54 -35.04 -13.65
N THR A 154 4.79 -35.22 -14.07
CA THR A 154 5.50 -34.30 -14.96
C THR A 154 4.78 -34.06 -16.29
N ASP A 155 4.16 -35.10 -16.85
CA ASP A 155 3.50 -35.09 -18.16
C ASP A 155 1.97 -35.03 -18.09
N HIS A 156 1.40 -34.80 -16.90
CA HIS A 156 -0.06 -34.75 -16.75
C HIS A 156 -0.63 -33.41 -17.26
N PRO A 157 -1.70 -33.39 -18.07
CA PRO A 157 -2.27 -32.14 -18.61
C PRO A 157 -2.78 -31.18 -17.53
N ARG A 158 -3.14 -31.73 -16.35
CA ARG A 158 -3.54 -30.96 -15.17
C ARG A 158 -2.43 -30.87 -14.11
N ARG A 159 -1.17 -30.73 -14.54
CA ARG A 159 -0.05 -30.55 -13.61
C ARG A 159 -0.27 -29.31 -12.75
N VAL A 160 -0.11 -29.45 -11.44
CA VAL A 160 -0.54 -28.47 -10.44
C VAL A 160 0.08 -27.08 -10.62
N ASP A 161 1.35 -27.00 -10.98
CA ASP A 161 2.04 -25.73 -11.25
C ASP A 161 1.46 -24.98 -12.44
N ASN A 162 1.23 -25.67 -13.56
CA ASN A 162 0.62 -25.08 -14.75
C ASN A 162 -0.82 -24.63 -14.49
N VAL A 163 -1.61 -25.43 -13.76
CA VAL A 163 -2.99 -25.08 -13.44
C VAL A 163 -3.01 -23.86 -12.49
N LEU A 164 -2.23 -23.88 -11.40
CA LEU A 164 -2.17 -22.76 -10.46
C LEU A 164 -1.67 -21.47 -11.11
N ALA A 165 -0.67 -21.54 -11.99
CA ALA A 165 -0.17 -20.36 -12.70
C ALA A 165 -1.24 -19.68 -13.57
N ASN A 166 -2.15 -20.46 -14.16
CA ASN A 166 -3.14 -19.96 -15.12
C ASN A 166 -4.53 -19.70 -14.51
N SER A 167 -4.93 -20.44 -13.47
CA SER A 167 -6.31 -20.40 -12.96
C SER A 167 -6.43 -19.93 -11.52
N SER A 168 -5.35 -19.93 -10.74
CA SER A 168 -5.45 -19.56 -9.33
C SER A 168 -5.29 -18.07 -9.10
N MET A 169 -6.15 -17.51 -8.24
CA MET A 169 -6.02 -16.14 -7.76
C MET A 169 -5.27 -16.07 -6.43
N LEU A 170 -5.26 -17.16 -5.67
CA LEU A 170 -4.73 -17.17 -4.30
C LEU A 170 -3.32 -17.78 -4.17
N LEU A 171 -2.99 -18.83 -4.93
CA LEU A 171 -1.73 -19.56 -4.73
C LEU A 171 -0.96 -19.85 -6.02
N ARG A 172 0.35 -20.06 -5.85
CA ARG A 172 1.30 -20.58 -6.85
C ARG A 172 2.11 -21.70 -6.22
N THR A 173 2.64 -22.61 -7.03
CA THR A 173 3.68 -23.55 -6.57
C THR A 173 5.03 -22.87 -6.56
N PHE A 174 5.89 -23.24 -5.61
CA PHE A 174 7.31 -22.88 -5.63
C PHE A 174 8.19 -24.11 -5.35
N GLY A 175 9.44 -24.07 -5.79
CA GLY A 175 10.34 -25.23 -5.63
C GLY A 175 9.95 -26.44 -6.48
N SER A 176 10.46 -27.61 -6.12
CA SER A 176 10.18 -28.87 -6.81
C SER A 176 8.84 -29.46 -6.38
N LEU A 177 8.04 -29.94 -7.34
CA LEU A 177 6.82 -30.71 -7.05
C LEU A 177 7.17 -32.02 -6.33
N PRO A 178 6.32 -32.52 -5.42
CA PRO A 178 6.56 -33.78 -4.75
C PRO A 178 6.46 -34.95 -5.75
N GLY A 179 7.27 -35.98 -5.56
CA GLY A 179 7.27 -37.18 -6.41
C GLY A 179 6.06 -38.11 -6.24
N THR A 180 5.21 -37.82 -5.25
CA THR A 180 3.98 -38.56 -4.97
C THR A 180 2.83 -37.59 -4.77
N ARG A 181 1.60 -38.04 -5.05
CA ARG A 181 0.38 -37.28 -4.76
C ARG A 181 0.40 -36.75 -3.31
N PRO A 182 0.07 -35.46 -3.07
CA PRO A 182 0.04 -34.91 -1.72
C PRO A 182 -0.93 -35.64 -0.79
N ALA A 183 -0.56 -35.78 0.48
CA ALA A 183 -1.42 -36.40 1.48
C ALA A 183 -2.73 -35.61 1.67
N ALA A 184 -3.85 -36.32 1.80
CA ALA A 184 -5.14 -35.70 2.07
C ALA A 184 -5.18 -35.06 3.47
N SER A 185 -5.84 -33.92 3.57
CA SER A 185 -6.14 -33.27 4.85
C SER A 185 -7.18 -34.08 5.62
N PRO A 186 -7.14 -34.10 6.97
CA PRO A 186 -8.13 -34.80 7.78
C PRO A 186 -9.56 -34.35 7.47
N ASN A 187 -10.50 -35.29 7.34
CA ASN A 187 -11.89 -34.99 7.05
C ASN A 187 -12.51 -34.12 8.17
N PRO A 188 -13.24 -33.05 7.84
CA PRO A 188 -13.89 -32.23 8.84
C PRO A 188 -15.09 -32.98 9.42
N THR A 189 -15.37 -32.76 10.70
CA THR A 189 -16.60 -33.24 11.33
C THR A 189 -17.80 -32.52 10.70
N PRO A 190 -18.92 -33.21 10.42
CA PRO A 190 -20.12 -32.55 9.89
C PRO A 190 -20.55 -31.37 10.79
N GLY A 191 -20.77 -30.21 10.17
CA GLY A 191 -21.17 -28.98 10.88
C GLY A 191 -20.02 -28.14 11.44
N THR A 192 -18.75 -28.54 11.27
CA THR A 192 -17.60 -27.72 11.65
C THR A 192 -16.98 -27.02 10.44
N ASP A 193 -16.19 -25.96 10.70
CA ASP A 193 -15.46 -25.26 9.65
C ASP A 193 -14.43 -26.21 8.99
N PRO A 194 -14.54 -26.49 7.68
CA PRO A 194 -13.56 -27.32 7.00
C PRO A 194 -12.16 -26.71 7.04
N PHE A 195 -11.99 -25.40 7.16
CA PHE A 195 -10.68 -24.77 7.22
C PHE A 195 -10.15 -24.58 8.64
N ALA A 196 -10.68 -25.29 9.64
CA ALA A 196 -10.13 -25.29 10.99
C ALA A 196 -8.66 -25.77 11.02
N PRO A 197 -7.85 -25.35 12.01
CA PRO A 197 -6.45 -25.78 12.18
C PRO A 197 -6.22 -27.29 12.12
N ALA A 198 -7.11 -28.08 12.70
CA ALA A 198 -6.99 -29.53 12.76
C ALA A 198 -7.19 -30.23 11.39
N THR A 199 -7.79 -29.54 10.42
CA THR A 199 -8.31 -30.15 9.20
C THR A 199 -7.82 -29.45 7.93
N SER A 200 -6.94 -28.45 8.07
CA SER A 200 -6.31 -27.71 6.98
C SER A 200 -4.90 -27.27 7.34
N THR A 201 -4.11 -26.90 6.34
CA THR A 201 -2.74 -26.39 6.52
C THR A 201 -2.73 -24.87 6.35
N GLY A 202 -2.17 -24.15 7.32
CA GLY A 202 -1.97 -22.71 7.23
C GLY A 202 -0.56 -22.33 6.76
N VAL A 203 -0.34 -21.03 6.59
CA VAL A 203 0.97 -20.42 6.32
C VAL A 203 1.99 -20.79 7.39
N SER A 204 3.19 -21.19 6.96
CA SER A 204 4.34 -21.47 7.83
C SER A 204 5.47 -20.46 7.68
N VAL A 205 5.50 -19.70 6.58
CA VAL A 205 6.39 -18.55 6.38
C VAL A 205 5.54 -17.35 6.06
N MET A 206 5.49 -16.39 6.96
CA MET A 206 4.64 -15.21 6.84
C MET A 206 5.28 -14.20 5.88
N ALA A 207 4.47 -13.57 5.04
CA ALA A 207 4.85 -12.42 4.25
C ALA A 207 4.83 -11.13 5.07
N SER A 208 5.55 -10.12 4.58
CA SER A 208 5.46 -8.73 5.01
C SER A 208 5.14 -7.81 3.82
N ASP A 209 4.49 -6.68 4.11
CA ASP A 209 4.23 -5.59 3.15
C ASP A 209 5.49 -4.74 2.88
N GLY A 210 6.62 -5.10 3.50
CA GLY A 210 7.88 -4.38 3.40
C GLY A 210 8.05 -3.32 4.48
N ASN A 211 9.01 -2.42 4.24
CA ASN A 211 9.29 -1.31 5.14
C ASN A 211 8.48 -0.08 4.74
N THR A 212 8.28 0.84 5.69
CA THR A 212 7.72 2.16 5.40
C THR A 212 8.54 2.86 4.33
N LEU A 213 7.85 3.39 3.31
CA LEU A 213 8.49 4.11 2.22
C LEU A 213 9.11 5.42 2.72
N THR A 214 10.23 5.79 2.09
CA THR A 214 11.01 7.00 2.34
C THR A 214 11.16 7.82 1.07
N ALA A 215 11.62 9.07 1.19
CA ALA A 215 11.99 9.88 0.02
C ALA A 215 12.91 9.14 -0.97
N ALA A 216 13.84 8.31 -0.48
CA ALA A 216 14.78 7.58 -1.33
C ALA A 216 14.08 6.60 -2.28
N ASP A 217 13.00 5.97 -1.82
CA ASP A 217 12.23 5.01 -2.62
C ASP A 217 11.51 5.70 -3.79
N TYR A 218 11.08 6.95 -3.60
CA TYR A 218 10.48 7.76 -4.67
C TYR A 218 11.51 8.36 -5.61
N LEU A 219 12.64 8.85 -5.09
CA LEU A 219 13.72 9.35 -5.93
C LEU A 219 14.28 8.24 -6.83
N GLY A 220 14.43 7.02 -6.27
CA GLY A 220 14.79 5.82 -7.00
C GLY A 220 16.10 5.91 -7.78
N ASN A 221 16.26 4.99 -8.72
CA ASN A 221 17.40 4.92 -9.62
C ASN A 221 16.91 4.80 -11.07
N GLU A 222 17.32 5.73 -11.92
CA GLU A 222 16.87 5.82 -13.31
C GLU A 222 17.28 4.59 -14.14
N THR A 223 18.50 4.09 -13.96
CA THR A 223 19.00 2.91 -14.70
C THR A 223 18.26 1.64 -14.32
N ARG A 224 17.86 1.52 -13.05
CA ARG A 224 17.09 0.37 -12.54
C ARG A 224 15.57 0.56 -12.67
N LYS A 225 15.10 1.70 -13.18
CA LYS A 225 13.69 2.07 -13.28
C LYS A 225 12.95 1.96 -11.94
N GLU A 226 13.55 2.47 -10.88
CA GLU A 226 12.94 2.48 -9.54
C GLU A 226 12.31 3.85 -9.24
N GLY A 227 11.36 3.91 -8.28
CA GLY A 227 10.72 5.15 -7.86
C GLY A 227 10.00 5.87 -9.00
N LEU A 228 10.25 7.16 -9.17
CA LEU A 228 9.72 7.97 -10.28
C LEU A 228 10.01 7.35 -11.67
N TYR A 229 11.16 6.67 -11.80
CA TYR A 229 11.60 6.08 -13.05
C TYR A 229 10.95 4.73 -13.36
N ALA A 230 10.17 4.15 -12.43
CA ALA A 230 9.31 3.01 -12.75
C ALA A 230 8.27 3.37 -13.83
N LEU A 231 7.93 4.66 -13.94
CA LEU A 231 7.07 5.17 -15.02
C LEU A 231 7.73 5.11 -16.40
N GLU A 232 9.02 4.74 -16.52
CA GLU A 232 9.70 4.41 -17.79
C GLU A 232 9.20 3.13 -18.45
N ASP A 233 8.37 2.34 -17.77
CA ASP A 233 7.66 1.21 -18.37
C ASP A 233 6.24 1.58 -18.83
N ALA A 234 5.72 2.74 -18.43
CA ALA A 234 4.45 3.25 -18.92
C ALA A 234 4.65 3.97 -20.27
N ASP A 235 3.79 3.66 -21.25
CA ASP A 235 3.81 4.37 -22.55
C ASP A 235 3.54 5.88 -22.36
N ILE A 236 2.52 6.23 -21.57
CA ILE A 236 2.15 7.62 -21.29
C ILE A 236 1.54 7.79 -19.90
N PHE A 237 1.85 8.92 -19.27
CA PHE A 237 1.10 9.42 -18.13
C PHE A 237 0.99 10.95 -18.24
N ASN A 238 -0.18 11.49 -17.90
CA ASN A 238 -0.46 12.92 -18.08
C ASN A 238 -0.48 13.69 -16.76
N LEU A 239 -0.82 13.01 -15.66
CA LEU A 239 -0.89 13.56 -14.31
C LEU A 239 -0.06 12.67 -13.39
N LEU A 240 0.82 13.28 -12.60
CA LEU A 240 1.55 12.61 -11.52
C LEU A 240 1.00 13.09 -10.19
N CYS A 241 0.56 12.14 -9.36
CA CYS A 241 0.15 12.36 -7.98
C CYS A 241 1.10 11.59 -7.08
N ILE A 242 1.56 12.22 -6.01
CA ILE A 242 2.42 11.60 -5.00
C ILE A 242 1.74 11.82 -3.66
N PRO A 243 0.85 10.92 -3.23
CA PRO A 243 0.22 11.04 -1.92
C PRO A 243 1.28 10.84 -0.81
N PRO A 244 1.05 11.39 0.39
CA PRO A 244 1.85 11.09 1.58
C PRO A 244 2.05 9.59 1.79
N TYR A 245 3.29 9.20 2.09
CA TYR A 245 3.67 7.79 2.23
C TYR A 245 3.33 7.22 3.62
N THR A 246 3.11 8.11 4.58
CA THR A 246 2.54 7.80 5.89
C THR A 246 1.41 8.77 6.20
N GLU A 247 0.56 8.42 7.16
CA GLU A 247 -0.57 9.26 7.59
C GLU A 247 -0.11 10.62 8.16
N THR A 248 1.13 10.70 8.65
CA THR A 248 1.64 11.84 9.44
C THR A 248 2.75 12.63 8.75
N THR A 249 3.31 12.13 7.64
CA THR A 249 4.50 12.73 7.00
C THR A 249 4.14 13.35 5.66
N ASP A 250 4.44 14.64 5.50
CA ASP A 250 4.35 15.31 4.21
C ASP A 250 5.49 14.88 3.29
N VAL A 251 5.19 14.76 2.00
CA VAL A 251 6.19 14.48 0.96
C VAL A 251 7.26 15.58 0.97
N GLU A 252 8.52 15.16 0.96
CA GLU A 252 9.68 16.04 1.08
C GLU A 252 9.87 16.90 -0.17
N ASN A 253 10.39 18.11 0.05
CA ASN A 253 10.69 19.08 -1.03
C ASN A 253 11.64 18.51 -2.10
N SER A 254 12.56 17.62 -1.73
CA SER A 254 13.46 16.93 -2.67
C SER A 254 12.69 16.04 -3.65
N VAL A 255 11.66 15.33 -3.17
CA VAL A 255 10.82 14.49 -4.03
C VAL A 255 9.96 15.37 -4.94
N TRP A 256 9.36 16.45 -4.42
CA TRP A 256 8.61 17.39 -5.26
C TRP A 256 9.47 18.01 -6.37
N ALA A 257 10.72 18.38 -6.06
CA ALA A 257 11.66 18.91 -7.03
C ALA A 257 11.96 17.88 -8.14
N ALA A 258 12.29 16.64 -7.76
CA ALA A 258 12.60 15.56 -8.69
C ALA A 258 11.38 15.19 -9.56
N ALA A 259 10.21 15.06 -8.93
CA ALA A 259 8.95 14.77 -9.62
C ALA A 259 8.58 15.86 -10.63
N ALA A 260 8.78 17.13 -10.27
CA ALA A 260 8.52 18.24 -11.19
C ALA A 260 9.47 18.22 -12.39
N ALA A 261 10.76 17.99 -12.17
CA ALA A 261 11.74 17.84 -13.25
C ALA A 261 11.41 16.64 -14.15
N TYR A 262 10.97 15.53 -13.57
CA TYR A 262 10.53 14.35 -14.31
C TYR A 262 9.28 14.63 -15.14
N CYS A 263 8.28 15.31 -14.56
CA CYS A 263 7.08 15.76 -15.28
C CYS A 263 7.39 16.71 -16.44
N GLU A 264 8.40 17.58 -16.32
CA GLU A 264 8.85 18.41 -17.45
C GLU A 264 9.42 17.56 -18.58
N LYS A 265 10.29 16.59 -18.28
CA LYS A 265 10.85 15.66 -19.28
C LYS A 265 9.77 14.83 -19.96
N ARG A 266 8.79 14.35 -19.18
CA ARG A 266 7.73 13.44 -19.64
C ARG A 266 6.47 14.14 -20.13
N ARG A 267 6.48 15.47 -20.22
CA ARG A 267 5.33 16.28 -20.65
C ARG A 267 4.05 16.00 -19.84
N ALA A 268 4.21 15.76 -18.54
CA ALA A 268 3.13 15.52 -17.59
C ALA A 268 2.96 16.71 -16.63
N MET A 269 1.83 16.74 -15.91
CA MET A 269 1.57 17.70 -14.83
C MET A 269 1.67 17.02 -13.46
N LEU A 270 2.43 17.63 -12.55
CA LEU A 270 2.48 17.26 -11.14
C LEU A 270 1.37 17.96 -10.35
N LEU A 271 0.60 17.20 -9.59
CA LEU A 271 -0.38 17.72 -8.63
C LEU A 271 0.25 17.69 -7.23
N VAL A 272 0.54 18.87 -6.69
CA VAL A 272 1.20 19.04 -5.40
C VAL A 272 0.14 19.24 -4.32
N ASP A 273 0.18 18.40 -3.30
CA ASP A 273 -0.65 18.57 -2.11
C ASP A 273 -0.07 19.65 -1.20
N SER A 274 -0.94 20.50 -0.64
CA SER A 274 -0.50 21.39 0.43
C SER A 274 0.02 20.59 1.63
N PRO A 275 1.10 21.03 2.31
CA PRO A 275 1.54 20.46 3.58
C PRO A 275 0.40 20.31 4.59
N SER A 276 0.41 19.24 5.37
CA SER A 276 -0.57 18.94 6.42
C SER A 276 -0.67 20.05 7.47
N SER A 277 0.44 20.75 7.73
CA SER A 277 0.53 21.88 8.65
C SER A 277 -0.19 23.13 8.16
N TRP A 278 -0.56 23.23 6.88
CA TRP A 278 -1.32 24.36 6.36
C TRP A 278 -2.80 24.18 6.74
N ASN A 279 -3.13 24.54 7.97
CA ASN A 279 -4.48 24.47 8.52
C ASN A 279 -5.17 25.84 8.61
N THR A 280 -4.53 26.89 8.09
CA THR A 280 -5.12 28.24 7.95
C THR A 280 -4.64 28.90 6.65
N PRO A 281 -5.39 29.89 6.12
CA PRO A 281 -4.95 30.68 4.97
C PRO A 281 -3.61 31.37 5.19
N ALA A 282 -3.36 31.89 6.40
CA ALA A 282 -2.11 32.56 6.75
C ALA A 282 -0.89 31.62 6.65
N LEU A 283 -1.03 30.37 7.11
CA LEU A 283 0.03 29.36 6.98
C LEU A 283 0.26 28.98 5.52
N ALA A 284 -0.79 28.90 4.70
CA ALA A 284 -0.65 28.66 3.28
C ALA A 284 0.09 29.79 2.55
N ILE A 285 -0.23 31.06 2.87
CA ILE A 285 0.47 32.24 2.35
C ILE A 285 1.95 32.24 2.77
N SER A 286 2.24 31.98 4.04
CA SER A 286 3.62 31.92 4.54
C SER A 286 4.40 30.78 3.90
N GLY A 287 3.79 29.60 3.82
CA GLY A 287 4.40 28.39 3.31
C GLY A 287 4.73 28.48 1.82
N ILE A 288 3.83 28.99 0.97
CA ILE A 288 4.13 29.13 -0.46
C ILE A 288 5.29 30.10 -0.72
N ASN A 289 5.40 31.16 0.09
CA ASN A 289 6.50 32.13 0.00
C ASN A 289 7.83 31.53 0.48
N SER A 290 7.78 30.61 1.46
CA SER A 290 8.95 29.86 1.95
C SER A 290 9.43 28.79 0.95
N GLY A 291 8.53 28.33 0.07
CA GLY A 291 8.82 27.39 -1.01
C GLY A 291 8.28 25.98 -0.72
N VAL A 292 7.82 25.32 -1.79
CA VAL A 292 7.16 23.99 -1.76
C VAL A 292 7.94 22.94 -2.57
N GLY A 293 9.26 23.07 -2.58
CA GLY A 293 10.18 22.18 -3.30
C GLY A 293 10.31 22.44 -4.81
N THR A 294 9.33 23.07 -5.45
CA THR A 294 9.37 23.36 -6.89
C THR A 294 8.65 24.65 -7.27
N ARG A 295 9.03 25.22 -8.42
CA ARG A 295 8.34 26.34 -9.11
C ARG A 295 8.07 26.01 -10.57
N SER A 296 7.99 24.72 -10.89
CA SER A 296 7.82 24.25 -12.26
C SER A 296 6.52 24.75 -12.87
N ARG A 297 6.56 25.08 -14.18
CA ARG A 297 5.36 25.33 -14.99
C ARG A 297 4.50 24.08 -15.14
N ASN A 298 5.06 22.89 -14.92
CA ASN A 298 4.37 21.61 -14.97
C ASN A 298 3.87 21.15 -13.60
N ALA A 299 3.78 22.03 -12.59
CA ALA A 299 3.29 21.68 -11.27
C ALA A 299 2.17 22.62 -10.82
N ALA A 300 1.20 22.12 -10.05
CA ALA A 300 0.10 22.92 -9.51
C ALA A 300 -0.21 22.49 -8.06
N LEU A 301 -0.29 23.46 -7.15
CA LEU A 301 -0.58 23.19 -5.73
C LEU A 301 -2.05 23.41 -5.41
N PHE A 302 -2.63 22.49 -4.64
CA PHE A 302 -4.03 22.54 -4.20
C PHE A 302 -4.11 22.63 -2.68
N PHE A 303 -4.99 23.50 -2.19
CA PHE A 303 -5.20 23.77 -0.76
C PHE A 303 -6.68 24.07 -0.51
N PRO A 304 -7.27 23.67 0.61
CA PRO A 304 -6.71 22.82 1.66
C PRO A 304 -6.79 21.34 1.31
N ARG A 305 -6.33 20.50 2.24
CA ARG A 305 -6.59 19.06 2.26
C ARG A 305 -8.07 18.72 2.45
N LEU A 306 -8.43 17.48 2.14
CA LEU A 306 -9.79 16.96 2.25
C LEU A 306 -10.02 16.39 3.65
N ARG A 307 -11.26 16.33 4.10
CA ARG A 307 -11.66 15.55 5.28
C ARG A 307 -12.65 14.46 4.88
N GLN A 308 -12.34 13.21 5.21
CA GLN A 308 -13.11 12.02 4.81
C GLN A 308 -13.14 10.99 5.95
N PRO A 309 -14.15 10.10 6.01
CA PRO A 309 -14.17 8.99 6.95
C PRO A 309 -13.10 7.95 6.57
N ASN A 310 -12.31 7.51 7.55
CA ASN A 310 -11.31 6.45 7.38
C ASN A 310 -11.94 5.08 7.70
N LEU A 311 -12.07 4.21 6.69
CA LEU A 311 -12.67 2.87 6.84
C LEU A 311 -11.86 1.97 7.80
N LEU A 312 -10.55 2.21 7.93
CA LEU A 312 -9.66 1.43 8.79
C LEU A 312 -9.72 1.87 10.26
N ARG A 313 -10.42 2.96 10.57
CA ARG A 313 -10.51 3.56 11.92
C ARG A 313 -11.96 3.86 12.26
N ASP A 314 -12.84 2.88 12.07
CA ASP A 314 -14.27 2.96 12.41
C ASP A 314 -14.99 4.20 11.82
N ASN A 315 -14.62 4.59 10.60
CA ASN A 315 -15.15 5.77 9.91
C ASN A 315 -14.88 7.12 10.61
N GLN A 316 -13.84 7.21 11.44
CA GLN A 316 -13.41 8.49 12.01
C GLN A 316 -13.02 9.49 10.92
N MET A 317 -13.38 10.76 11.12
CA MET A 317 -13.16 11.83 10.14
C MET A 317 -11.72 12.36 10.22
N GLU A 318 -10.90 12.01 9.24
CA GLU A 318 -9.49 12.37 9.16
C GLU A 318 -9.16 13.27 7.96
N THR A 319 -7.94 13.81 7.94
CA THR A 319 -7.48 14.72 6.88
C THR A 319 -6.63 13.97 5.86
N PHE A 320 -6.99 14.08 4.59
CA PHE A 320 -6.34 13.39 3.48
C PHE A 320 -5.79 14.35 2.44
N ALA A 321 -4.72 13.95 1.79
CA ALA A 321 -4.20 14.61 0.58
C ALA A 321 -5.30 14.73 -0.49
N ALA A 322 -5.26 15.80 -1.27
CA ALA A 322 -6.30 16.13 -2.25
C ALA A 322 -5.97 15.65 -3.67
N SER A 323 -4.69 15.46 -4.01
CA SER A 323 -4.20 15.19 -5.37
C SER A 323 -4.98 14.11 -6.12
N GLY A 324 -5.35 13.01 -5.48
CA GLY A 324 -6.18 11.96 -6.09
C GLY A 324 -7.58 12.44 -6.52
N ALA A 325 -8.29 13.17 -5.66
CA ALA A 325 -9.61 13.73 -5.98
C ALA A 325 -9.52 14.83 -7.05
N ILE A 326 -8.43 15.61 -7.03
CA ILE A 326 -8.13 16.61 -8.05
C ILE A 326 -7.87 15.93 -9.39
N ALA A 327 -7.04 14.89 -9.44
CA ALA A 327 -6.77 14.13 -10.66
C ALA A 327 -8.07 13.57 -11.27
N GLY A 328 -8.95 12.99 -10.44
CA GLY A 328 -10.25 12.51 -10.90
C GLY A 328 -11.15 13.62 -11.46
N THR A 329 -11.11 14.82 -10.88
CA THR A 329 -11.87 15.98 -11.38
C THR A 329 -11.30 16.53 -12.69
N ILE A 330 -9.97 16.55 -12.82
CA ILE A 330 -9.28 16.89 -14.06
C ILE A 330 -9.65 15.90 -15.16
N ALA A 331 -9.52 14.59 -14.90
CA ALA A 331 -9.84 13.53 -15.87
C ALA A 331 -11.30 13.58 -16.34
N ARG A 332 -12.23 13.90 -15.43
CA ARG A 332 -13.64 14.11 -15.78
C ARG A 332 -13.82 15.34 -16.67
N THR A 333 -13.19 16.46 -16.32
CA THR A 333 -13.25 17.69 -17.12
C THR A 333 -12.71 17.46 -18.53
N ASP A 334 -11.60 16.72 -18.65
CA ASP A 334 -11.00 16.42 -19.94
C ASP A 334 -11.93 15.58 -20.83
N SER A 335 -12.54 14.54 -20.25
CA SER A 335 -13.47 13.66 -20.95
C SER A 335 -14.74 14.38 -21.40
N GLU A 336 -15.24 15.33 -20.61
CA GLU A 336 -16.50 16.03 -20.87
C GLU A 336 -16.34 17.30 -21.72
N ARG A 337 -15.20 18.00 -21.60
CA ARG A 337 -15.01 19.37 -22.12
C ARG A 337 -13.69 19.59 -22.85
N GLY A 338 -12.79 18.61 -22.85
CA GLY A 338 -11.46 18.70 -23.45
C GLY A 338 -10.40 19.28 -22.51
N ILE A 339 -9.13 18.98 -22.82
CA ILE A 339 -7.96 19.30 -21.98
C ILE A 339 -7.68 20.81 -21.83
N TRP A 340 -8.21 21.62 -22.75
CA TRP A 340 -8.12 23.09 -22.72
C TRP A 340 -9.12 23.73 -21.76
N LYS A 341 -10.11 22.99 -21.24
CA LYS A 341 -11.04 23.54 -20.25
C LYS A 341 -10.38 23.57 -18.88
N ALA A 342 -10.46 24.72 -18.21
CA ALA A 342 -10.03 24.83 -16.81
C ALA A 342 -10.82 23.83 -15.93
N PRO A 343 -10.14 22.96 -15.15
CA PRO A 343 -10.77 22.04 -14.20
C PRO A 343 -11.11 22.75 -12.89
N ALA A 344 -11.77 23.91 -13.00
CA ALA A 344 -12.15 24.77 -11.90
C ALA A 344 -13.48 25.48 -12.21
N GLY A 345 -14.14 25.98 -11.15
CA GLY A 345 -15.44 26.62 -11.20
C GLY A 345 -16.56 25.71 -10.70
N LEU A 346 -17.81 26.10 -10.96
CA LEU A 346 -19.00 25.41 -10.45
C LEU A 346 -19.13 23.97 -10.96
N ASP A 347 -18.61 23.67 -12.15
CA ASP A 347 -18.66 22.34 -12.76
C ASP A 347 -17.57 21.39 -12.20
N ALA A 348 -16.55 21.92 -11.52
CA ALA A 348 -15.39 21.18 -11.03
C ALA A 348 -15.62 20.61 -9.62
N SER A 349 -16.69 19.84 -9.46
CA SER A 349 -17.10 19.27 -8.17
C SER A 349 -16.25 18.08 -7.69
N LEU A 350 -15.94 18.09 -6.40
CA LEU A 350 -15.25 17.02 -5.68
C LEU A 350 -16.29 16.02 -5.16
N ARG A 351 -16.70 15.08 -6.02
CA ARG A 351 -17.67 14.04 -5.69
C ARG A 351 -17.09 13.11 -4.61
N GLY A 352 -17.91 12.72 -3.63
CA GLY A 352 -17.48 11.85 -2.53
C GLY A 352 -16.64 12.56 -1.45
N VAL A 353 -16.45 13.88 -1.54
CA VAL A 353 -15.75 14.68 -0.51
C VAL A 353 -16.78 15.31 0.44
N PRO A 354 -16.88 14.82 1.69
CA PRO A 354 -17.83 15.33 2.66
C PRO A 354 -17.36 16.61 3.34
N GLN A 355 -16.07 16.93 3.38
CA GLN A 355 -15.60 18.17 3.99
C GLN A 355 -14.20 18.58 3.48
N LEU A 356 -13.89 19.87 3.60
CA LEU A 356 -12.55 20.43 3.39
C LEU A 356 -11.94 20.79 4.75
N ALA A 357 -10.62 20.61 4.91
CA ALA A 357 -9.96 20.86 6.19
C ALA A 357 -10.05 22.32 6.64
N VAL A 358 -10.01 23.26 5.69
CA VAL A 358 -10.10 24.70 5.94
C VAL A 358 -11.25 25.30 5.12
N PRO A 359 -12.30 25.87 5.75
CA PRO A 359 -13.29 26.65 5.01
C PRO A 359 -12.65 27.98 4.55
N LEU A 360 -12.94 28.40 3.31
CA LEU A 360 -12.35 29.60 2.71
C LEU A 360 -13.41 30.60 2.25
N THR A 361 -13.29 31.84 2.74
CA THR A 361 -14.05 33.00 2.28
C THR A 361 -13.55 33.51 0.93
N ASP A 362 -14.33 34.39 0.30
CA ASP A 362 -13.94 35.03 -0.97
C ASP A 362 -12.69 35.90 -0.81
N ALA A 363 -12.57 36.60 0.33
CA ALA A 363 -11.42 37.46 0.62
C ALA A 363 -10.13 36.65 0.78
N GLU A 364 -10.17 35.55 1.54
CA GLU A 364 -9.02 34.65 1.72
C GLU A 364 -8.61 33.99 0.40
N ASN A 365 -9.59 33.52 -0.39
CA ASN A 365 -9.34 33.01 -1.74
C ASN A 365 -8.70 34.09 -2.65
N GLY A 366 -9.15 35.35 -2.52
CA GLY A 366 -8.60 36.50 -3.23
C GLY A 366 -7.14 36.80 -2.88
N GLN A 367 -6.68 36.39 -1.69
CA GLN A 367 -5.27 36.51 -1.28
C GLN A 367 -4.43 35.31 -1.72
N LEU A 368 -4.99 34.10 -1.66
CA LEU A 368 -4.27 32.86 -1.98
C LEU A 368 -4.09 32.63 -3.48
N ASN A 369 -5.14 32.88 -4.27
CA ASN A 369 -5.13 32.57 -5.69
C ASN A 369 -4.00 33.34 -6.42
N PRO A 370 -3.77 34.65 -6.21
CA PRO A 370 -2.68 35.39 -6.86
C PRO A 370 -1.27 34.86 -6.57
N LEU A 371 -1.11 34.01 -5.53
CA LEU A 371 0.15 33.35 -5.19
C LEU A 371 0.33 31.99 -5.91
N GLY A 372 -0.58 31.62 -6.81
CA GLY A 372 -0.57 30.34 -7.50
C GLY A 372 -1.11 29.17 -6.69
N ILE A 373 -1.80 29.43 -5.57
CA ILE A 373 -2.47 28.41 -4.76
C ILE A 373 -3.88 28.16 -5.31
N ASN A 374 -4.19 26.92 -5.68
CA ASN A 374 -5.52 26.55 -6.14
C ASN A 374 -6.40 26.17 -4.95
N CYS A 375 -7.35 27.05 -4.62
CA CYS A 375 -8.23 26.84 -3.48
C CYS A 375 -9.34 25.81 -3.77
N LEU A 376 -9.57 24.89 -2.84
CA LEU A 376 -10.78 24.07 -2.78
C LEU A 376 -11.79 24.79 -1.91
N ARG A 377 -13.03 24.91 -2.39
CA ARG A 377 -14.05 25.71 -1.71
C ARG A 377 -15.36 24.95 -1.55
N SER A 378 -16.09 25.29 -0.49
CA SER A 378 -17.48 24.86 -0.32
C SER A 378 -18.39 26.00 -0.74
N ILE A 379 -19.10 25.84 -1.86
CA ILE A 379 -20.03 26.83 -2.41
C ILE A 379 -21.43 26.21 -2.44
N PRO A 380 -22.35 26.60 -1.56
CA PRO A 380 -23.77 26.27 -1.73
C PRO A 380 -24.32 26.95 -3.00
N PRO A 381 -25.05 26.26 -3.91
CA PRO A 381 -25.47 24.85 -3.90
C PRO A 381 -24.53 23.86 -4.62
N ALA A 382 -23.43 24.32 -5.22
CA ALA A 382 -22.49 23.51 -6.02
C ALA A 382 -21.68 22.47 -5.21
N GLY A 383 -21.65 22.56 -3.89
CA GLY A 383 -20.94 21.64 -3.01
C GLY A 383 -19.45 21.99 -2.89
N ARG A 384 -18.57 20.99 -2.87
CA ARG A 384 -17.12 21.17 -2.74
C ARG A 384 -16.54 21.19 -4.15
N ILE A 385 -15.79 22.22 -4.49
CA ILE A 385 -15.34 22.46 -5.85
C ILE A 385 -13.89 22.96 -5.88
N ILE A 386 -13.23 22.76 -7.02
CA ILE A 386 -11.94 23.37 -7.32
C ILE A 386 -12.19 24.82 -7.77
N TRP A 387 -11.57 25.79 -7.10
CA TRP A 387 -11.76 27.23 -7.34
C TRP A 387 -10.45 27.94 -7.72
N GLY A 388 -9.60 27.24 -8.46
CA GLY A 388 -8.35 27.77 -9.02
C GLY A 388 -7.78 26.80 -10.05
N ALA A 389 -7.11 27.32 -11.08
CA ALA A 389 -6.47 26.51 -12.11
C ALA A 389 -5.12 27.09 -12.55
N ARG A 390 -4.27 27.45 -11.58
CA ARG A 390 -2.94 28.03 -11.73
C ARG A 390 -1.84 26.99 -11.52
N THR A 391 -0.75 27.16 -12.26
CA THR A 391 0.49 26.40 -12.04
C THR A 391 1.30 27.05 -10.92
N LEU A 392 2.43 26.47 -10.52
CA LEU A 392 3.38 27.09 -9.59
C LEU A 392 4.17 28.24 -10.22
N GLN A 393 4.01 28.50 -11.53
CA GLN A 393 4.38 29.77 -12.16
C GLN A 393 3.20 30.75 -12.27
N GLY A 394 2.06 30.42 -11.67
CA GLY A 394 0.85 31.22 -11.76
C GLY A 394 0.75 32.36 -10.76
N ASP A 395 1.82 32.63 -10.01
CA ASP A 395 1.94 33.83 -9.20
C ASP A 395 1.86 35.07 -10.10
N ASP A 396 0.97 36.00 -9.76
CA ASP A 396 0.69 37.20 -10.57
C ASP A 396 1.95 38.07 -10.76
N ARG A 397 2.94 37.94 -9.87
CA ARG A 397 4.23 38.64 -9.95
C ARG A 397 5.19 38.05 -11.00
N LEU A 398 4.98 36.81 -11.44
CA LEU A 398 5.93 36.07 -12.28
C LEU A 398 5.76 36.30 -13.79
N ALA A 399 4.75 37.07 -14.22
CA ALA A 399 4.48 37.39 -15.65
C ALA A 399 4.67 36.19 -16.62
N SER A 400 4.29 34.98 -16.18
CA SER A 400 4.50 33.74 -16.94
C SER A 400 3.34 33.46 -17.88
N GLU A 401 3.65 33.10 -19.13
CA GLU A 401 2.69 32.59 -20.11
C GLU A 401 2.09 31.24 -19.67
N TRP A 402 2.81 30.51 -18.80
CA TRP A 402 2.40 29.21 -18.27
C TRP A 402 1.63 29.28 -16.96
N LYS A 403 1.01 30.44 -16.68
CA LYS A 403 0.26 30.69 -15.45
C LYS A 403 -0.90 29.73 -15.20
N TYR A 404 -1.57 29.26 -16.25
CA TYR A 404 -2.80 28.48 -16.13
C TYR A 404 -2.62 27.00 -16.51
N ILE A 405 -3.17 26.11 -15.67
CA ILE A 405 -3.23 24.66 -15.89
C ILE A 405 -3.80 24.31 -17.28
N PRO A 406 -4.98 24.80 -17.73
CA PRO A 406 -5.51 24.45 -19.04
C PRO A 406 -4.59 24.85 -20.20
N VAL A 407 -3.92 26.01 -20.09
CA VAL A 407 -2.98 26.49 -21.12
C VAL A 407 -1.77 25.55 -21.18
N ARG A 408 -1.15 25.27 -20.02
CA ARG A 408 0.02 24.39 -20.00
C ARG A 408 -0.32 22.97 -20.47
N ARG A 409 -1.45 22.41 -20.02
CA ARG A 409 -1.89 21.08 -20.41
C ARG A 409 -2.23 20.97 -21.89
N THR A 410 -2.80 22.01 -22.49
CA THR A 410 -3.02 22.06 -23.94
C THR A 410 -1.71 22.05 -24.70
N ALA A 411 -0.72 22.84 -24.28
CA ALA A 411 0.60 22.83 -24.91
C ALA A 411 1.30 21.47 -24.79
N LEU A 412 1.29 20.87 -23.59
CA LEU A 412 1.83 19.52 -23.38
C LEU A 412 1.15 18.46 -24.26
N TYR A 413 -0.16 18.55 -24.43
CA TYR A 413 -0.92 17.66 -25.29
C TYR A 413 -0.53 17.81 -26.78
N ILE A 414 -0.33 19.06 -27.25
CA ILE A 414 0.16 19.32 -28.61
C ILE A 414 1.58 18.78 -28.78
N GLU A 415 2.49 19.07 -27.85
CA GLU A 415 3.88 18.59 -27.86
C GLU A 415 3.93 17.05 -27.95
N GLU A 416 3.16 16.35 -27.12
CA GLU A 416 3.12 14.87 -27.12
C GLU A 416 2.46 14.31 -28.39
N SER A 417 1.38 14.94 -28.87
CA SER A 417 0.69 14.51 -30.09
C SER A 417 1.59 14.63 -31.32
N LEU A 418 2.35 15.72 -31.43
CA LEU A 418 3.32 15.92 -32.51
C LEU A 418 4.49 14.94 -32.39
N TYR A 419 5.05 14.78 -31.19
CA TYR A 419 6.15 13.84 -30.95
C TYR A 419 5.78 12.41 -31.37
N ARG A 420 4.57 11.94 -31.00
CA ARG A 420 4.08 10.62 -31.39
C ARG A 420 3.72 10.55 -32.87
N GLY A 421 3.00 11.54 -33.38
CA GLY A 421 2.48 11.57 -34.75
C GLY A 421 3.57 11.67 -35.81
N LEU A 422 4.76 12.19 -35.45
CA LEU A 422 5.88 12.38 -36.36
C LEU A 422 6.97 11.29 -36.23
N LYS A 423 6.74 10.20 -35.48
CA LYS A 423 7.74 9.12 -35.36
C LYS A 423 8.09 8.45 -36.68
N TRP A 424 7.17 8.45 -37.65
CA TRP A 424 7.40 7.83 -38.96
C TRP A 424 8.40 8.60 -39.83
N VAL A 425 8.50 9.93 -39.68
CA VAL A 425 9.43 10.75 -40.50
C VAL A 425 10.88 10.69 -40.01
N VAL A 426 11.17 10.05 -38.88
CA VAL A 426 12.50 10.08 -38.25
C VAL A 426 13.62 9.55 -39.16
N PHE A 427 13.30 8.66 -40.09
CA PHE A 427 14.24 8.07 -41.04
C PHE A 427 13.98 8.45 -42.49
N GLU A 428 13.07 9.39 -42.74
CA GLU A 428 12.82 9.91 -44.08
C GLU A 428 13.91 10.94 -44.46
N PRO A 429 14.20 11.10 -45.77
CA PRO A 429 15.07 12.18 -46.25
C PRO A 429 14.59 13.57 -45.79
N ASN A 430 15.53 14.46 -45.49
CA ASN A 430 15.27 15.85 -45.11
C ASN A 430 15.52 16.77 -46.31
N ASP A 431 14.66 16.68 -47.33
CA ASP A 431 14.73 17.39 -48.62
C ASP A 431 13.71 18.52 -48.82
#